data_AF-A0A6N3DXL5-F1
#
_entry.id   AF-A0A6N3DXL5-F1
#
_cell.length_a   1.000
_cell.length_b   1.000
_cell.length_c   1.000
_cell.angle_alpha   90.00
_cell.angle_beta   90.00
_cell.angle_gamma   90.00
#
_symmetry.space_group_name_H-M   'P 1'
#
loop_
_entity.id
_entity.type
_entity.pdbx_description
1 polymer ?
#
loop_
_entity_poly.entity_id
_entity_poly.type
_entity_poly.pdbx_seq_one_letter_code
_entity_poly.pdbx_strand_id
1 'polypeptide(L)' 'MIGVKKNIIVVAAGPFQFAMINPVITRKSGAFETEEGCLSLDGVRSCTRYEEIEVDHCNGIVI' A
#
# COMPACT_ATOMS: atom_id res chain seq x y z
N MET A 1 -11.61 0.84 -0.60
CA MET A 1 -12.57 0.00 -1.33
C MET A 1 -13.84 0.81 -1.55
N ILE A 2 -14.30 0.98 -2.79
CA ILE A 2 -15.47 1.82 -3.11
C ILE A 2 -16.36 1.23 -4.23
N GLY A 3 -16.28 -0.08 -4.46
CA GLY A 3 -17.07 -0.76 -5.50
C GLY A 3 -16.60 -0.55 -6.94
N VAL A 4 -15.43 0.08 -7.15
CA VAL A 4 -14.86 0.33 -8.48
C VAL A 4 -13.65 -0.59 -8.72
N LYS A 5 -13.72 -1.43 -9.77
CA LYS A 5 -12.64 -2.35 -10.15
C LYS A 5 -11.60 -1.65 -11.03
N LYS A 6 -10.77 -0.81 -10.43
CA LYS A 6 -9.59 -0.15 -11.04
C LYS A 6 -8.37 -0.30 -10.12
N ASN A 7 -7.18 -0.40 -10.71
CA ASN A 7 -5.92 -0.53 -9.97
C ASN A 7 -5.43 0.83 -9.47
N ILE A 8 -6.08 1.34 -8.42
CA ILE A 8 -5.78 2.66 -7.85
C ILE A 8 -5.79 2.54 -6.34
N ILE A 9 -4.76 3.09 -5.69
CA ILE A 9 -4.69 3.21 -4.23
C ILE A 9 -4.40 4.66 -3.85
N VAL A 10 -4.99 5.09 -2.74
CA VAL A 10 -4.76 6.41 -2.15
C VAL A 10 -4.29 6.20 -0.72
N VAL A 11 -3.17 6.82 -0.37
CA VAL A 11 -2.53 6.66 0.93
C VAL A 11 -2.43 8.02 1.60
N ALA A 12 -2.87 8.08 2.86
CA ALA A 12 -2.66 9.21 3.74
C ALA A 12 -1.57 8.83 4.75
N ALA A 13 -0.35 9.29 4.52
CA ALA A 13 0.81 9.06 5.38
C ALA A 13 1.10 10.35 6.16
N GLY A 14 0.47 10.49 7.31
CA GLY A 14 0.55 11.73 8.11
C GLY A 14 0.04 12.94 7.32
N PRO A 15 0.86 13.99 7.12
CA PRO A 15 0.46 15.18 6.36
C PRO A 15 0.44 14.94 4.84
N PHE A 16 1.02 13.84 4.36
CA PHE A 16 1.11 13.54 2.94
C PHE A 16 -0.07 12.71 2.46
N GLN A 17 -0.61 13.10 1.30
CA GLN A 17 -1.67 12.38 0.62
C GLN A 17 -1.26 12.17 -0.83
N PHE A 18 -1.24 10.92 -1.27
CA PHE A 18 -0.84 10.60 -2.63
C PHE A 18 -1.69 9.48 -3.20
N ALA A 19 -1.91 9.56 -4.52
CA ALA A 19 -2.66 8.57 -5.28
C ALA A 19 -1.70 7.90 -6.27
N MET A 20 -1.67 6.57 -6.24
CA MET A 20 -0.89 5.77 -7.17
C MET A 20 -1.84 5.07 -8.14
N ILE A 21 -1.64 5.32 -9.43
CA ILE A 21 -2.40 4.72 -10.53
C ILE A 21 -1.55 3.58 -11.11
N ASN A 22 -2.14 2.40 -11.20
CA ASN A 22 -1.49 1.15 -11.62
C ASN A 22 -0.17 0.88 -10.87
N PRO A 23 -0.15 0.92 -9.53
CA PRO A 23 1.08 0.67 -8.77
C PRO A 23 1.60 -0.76 -8.98
N VAL A 24 2.92 -0.90 -9.10
CA VAL A 24 3.64 -2.18 -9.17
C VAL A 24 4.84 -2.12 -8.24
N ILE A 25 4.94 -3.07 -7.31
CA ILE A 25 6.13 -3.21 -6.45
C ILE A 25 7.26 -3.81 -7.29
N THR A 26 8.36 -3.08 -7.44
CA THR A 26 9.54 -3.50 -8.22
C THR A 26 10.65 -4.07 -7.31
N ARG A 27 10.72 -3.64 -6.04
CA ARG A 27 11.66 -4.15 -5.02
C ARG A 27 11.04 -4.19 -3.63
N LYS A 28 11.60 -5.03 -2.76
CA LYS A 28 11.24 -5.12 -1.34
C LYS A 28 12.38 -5.70 -0.50
N SER A 29 12.56 -5.22 0.73
CA SER A 29 13.58 -5.70 1.69
C SER A 29 13.09 -5.58 3.13
N GLY A 30 13.76 -6.28 4.06
CA GLY A 30 13.42 -6.21 5.49
C GLY A 30 12.03 -6.77 5.82
N ALA A 31 11.79 -8.06 5.54
CA ALA A 31 10.49 -8.66 5.87
C ALA A 31 10.27 -8.73 7.38
N PHE A 32 9.08 -8.35 7.85
CA PHE A 32 8.70 -8.45 9.26
C PHE A 32 7.21 -8.78 9.40
N GLU A 33 6.84 -9.34 10.56
CA GLU A 33 5.45 -9.63 10.90
C GLU A 33 4.83 -8.47 11.69
N THR A 34 3.58 -8.14 11.38
CA THR A 34 2.81 -7.11 12.07
C THR A 34 1.32 -7.43 12.03
N GLU A 35 0.50 -6.62 12.70
CA GLU A 35 -0.96 -6.72 12.68
C GLU A 35 -1.59 -5.51 11.98
N GLU A 36 -2.58 -5.76 11.13
CA GLU A 36 -3.28 -4.70 10.41
C GLU A 36 -4.80 -4.85 10.46
N GLY A 37 -5.48 -3.71 10.50
CA GLY A 37 -6.93 -3.59 10.30
C GLY A 37 -7.27 -3.17 8.87
N CYS A 38 -8.53 -3.33 8.46
CA CYS A 38 -9.01 -2.91 7.14
C CYS A 38 -10.37 -2.23 7.26
N LEU A 39 -10.60 -1.13 6.54
CA LEU A 39 -11.91 -0.46 6.51
C LEU A 39 -13.06 -1.33 5.97
N SER A 40 -12.75 -2.48 5.36
CA SER A 40 -13.73 -3.41 4.78
C SER A 40 -13.89 -4.70 5.58
N LEU A 41 -13.13 -4.89 6.67
CA LEU A 41 -13.14 -6.11 7.47
C LEU A 41 -13.08 -5.77 8.95
N ASP A 42 -13.84 -6.47 9.78
CA ASP A 42 -13.73 -6.32 11.23
C ASP A 42 -12.42 -6.94 11.77
N GLY A 43 -11.93 -6.36 12.86
CA GLY A 43 -10.77 -6.81 13.62
C GLY A 43 -9.41 -6.50 12.98
N VAL A 44 -8.36 -7.09 13.57
CA VAL A 44 -6.98 -7.05 13.08
C VAL A 44 -6.50 -8.46 12.72
N ARG A 45 -5.53 -8.57 11.82
CA ARG A 45 -4.95 -9.85 11.36
C ARG A 45 -3.44 -9.74 11.19
N SER A 46 -2.72 -10.81 11.49
CA SER A 46 -1.29 -10.92 11.23
C SER A 46 -0.99 -10.86 9.72
N CYS A 47 0.02 -10.11 9.33
CA CYS A 47 0.52 -10.07 7.96
C CYS A 47 2.01 -9.75 7.90
N THR A 48 2.65 -10.23 6.84
CA THR A 48 4.04 -9.88 6.52
C THR A 48 4.09 -8.55 5.78
N ARG A 49 4.94 -7.65 6.25
CA ARG A 49 5.31 -6.39 5.58
C ARG A 49 6.80 -6.32 5.33
N TYR A 50 7.22 -5.28 4.64
CA TYR A 50 8.60 -5.02 4.27
C TYR A 50 8.95 -3.62 4.73
N GLU A 51 10.11 -3.45 5.37
CA GLU A 51 10.59 -2.16 5.86
C GLU A 51 10.75 -1.15 4.72
N GLU A 52 11.18 -1.62 3.54
CA GLU A 52 11.35 -0.81 2.35
C GLU A 52 10.78 -1.52 1.13
N ILE A 53 10.08 -0.77 0.28
CA ILE A 53 9.60 -1.21 -1.03
C ILE A 53 9.83 -0.12 -2.07
N GLU A 54 10.09 -0.52 -3.31
CA GLU A 54 10.11 0.41 -4.44
C GLU A 54 8.84 0.18 -5.27
N VAL A 55 8.12 1.25 -5.58
CA VAL A 55 6.85 1.19 -6.31
C VAL A 55 6.89 2.07 -7.56
N ASP A 56 6.71 1.44 -8.72
CA ASP A 56 6.47 2.12 -10.00
C ASP A 56 4.97 2.37 -10.18
N HIS A 57 4.60 3.56 -10.67
CA HIS A 57 3.23 3.94 -10.95
C HIS A 57 3.15 4.96 -12.10
N CYS A 58 1.98 5.14 -12.71
CA CYS A 58 1.84 6.01 -13.90
C CYS A 58 2.20 7.49 -13.69
N ASN A 59 2.50 7.93 -12.46
CA ASN A 59 2.86 9.31 -12.12
C ASN A 59 4.32 9.45 -11.62
N GLY A 60 5.14 8.38 -11.66
CA GLY A 60 6.52 8.38 -11.14
C GLY A 60 6.85 7.14 -10.30
N ILE A 61 7.94 7.19 -9.54
CA ILE A 61 8.36 6.14 -8.60
C ILE A 61 8.28 6.70 -7.17
N VAL A 62 7.76 5.92 -6.23
CA VAL A 62 7.80 6.19 -4.78
C VAL A 62 8.63 5.11 -4.09
N ILE A 63 9.56 5.56 -3.25
CA ILE A 63 10.43 4.74 -2.39
C ILE A 63 9.97 4.95 -0.94
#